data_AF-A0A0J7IFG5-F1
#
_entry.id   AF-A0A0J7IFG5-F1
#
_cell.length_a   1.000
_cell.length_b   1.000
_cell.length_c   1.000
_cell.angle_alpha   90.00
_cell.angle_beta   90.00
_cell.angle_gamma   90.00
#
_symmetry.space_group_name_H-M   'P 1'
#
loop_
_entity.id
_entity.type
_entity.pdbx_description
1 polymer ?
#
loop_
_entity_poly.entity_id
_entity_poly.type
_entity_poly.pdbx_seq_one_letter_code
_entity_poly.pdbx_strand_id
1 'polypeptide(L)'
;MELLIEGTTFIVDINRFEFRDKSDPNNVIPLKEMQDSGDGYLIEYNDKDIHLPEFVVLDPSGMAKKYNVSIMEVESHDDFHFMVDQQAFHSRMQGKLPTIDIEGHTFTVDIRMNMLRSATDFASKGINFDDIDHYYSEEKDAYLIPYDPIKHEFRELDYANISSIPKDLIAIEFPFQTKLDPIGWNREGGWDLKSDLKWLGVQSHFEAKKILWEKTFIVDVIKENKEKQQKSQDNQKANNQSKKSKGRKF
;
A
#
# COMPACT_ATOMS: atom_id res chain seq x y z
N MET A 1 4.37 -30.35 3.97
CA MET A 1 4.46 -31.25 2.80
C MET A 1 5.73 -30.96 1.99
N GLU A 2 6.26 -31.93 1.22
CA GLU A 2 7.34 -31.71 0.23
C GLU A 2 6.81 -31.95 -1.19
N LEU A 3 7.27 -31.15 -2.16
CA LEU A 3 6.88 -31.21 -3.57
C LEU A 3 8.14 -31.17 -4.45
N LEU A 4 8.22 -32.05 -5.45
CA LEU A 4 9.33 -32.06 -6.40
C LEU A 4 8.92 -31.29 -7.68
N ILE A 5 9.63 -30.21 -7.96
CA ILE A 5 9.40 -29.34 -9.12
C ILE A 5 10.71 -29.24 -9.89
N GLU A 6 10.76 -29.74 -11.13
CA GLU A 6 11.93 -29.62 -12.01
C GLU A 6 13.28 -30.03 -11.37
N GLY A 7 13.26 -31.07 -10.53
CA GLY A 7 14.44 -31.58 -9.84
C GLY A 7 14.76 -30.89 -8.51
N THR A 8 14.04 -29.82 -8.16
CA THR A 8 14.17 -29.10 -6.89
C THR A 8 13.07 -29.55 -5.92
N THR A 9 13.43 -29.89 -4.69
CA THR A 9 12.46 -30.21 -3.64
C THR A 9 12.06 -28.95 -2.89
N PHE A 10 10.80 -28.57 -3.00
CA PHE A 10 10.20 -27.47 -2.26
C PHE A 10 9.42 -27.98 -1.04
N ILE A 11 9.51 -27.23 0.05
CA ILE A 11 8.64 -27.35 1.20
C ILE A 11 7.43 -26.44 0.94
N VAL A 12 6.23 -27.00 1.06
CA VAL A 12 4.99 -26.21 1.04
C VAL A 12 4.82 -25.56 2.41
N ASP A 13 5.07 -24.25 2.51
CA ASP A 13 4.94 -23.50 3.77
C ASP A 13 3.56 -22.85 3.85
N ILE A 14 2.64 -23.54 4.53
CA ILE A 14 1.26 -23.07 4.75
C ILE A 14 1.20 -21.81 5.60
N ASN A 15 2.16 -21.56 6.50
CA ASN A 15 2.12 -20.37 7.35
C ASN A 15 2.35 -19.10 6.54
N ARG A 16 3.24 -19.18 5.55
CA ARG A 16 3.63 -18.05 4.69
C ARG A 16 2.98 -18.06 3.32
N PHE A 17 2.30 -19.15 2.94
CA PHE A 17 1.74 -19.37 1.60
C PHE A 17 2.80 -19.19 0.51
N GLU A 18 3.83 -20.02 0.57
CA GLU A 18 4.97 -20.01 -0.34
C GLU A 18 5.52 -21.43 -0.53
N PHE A 19 6.22 -21.63 -1.65
CA PHE A 19 7.08 -22.78 -1.85
C PHE A 19 8.52 -22.39 -1.53
N ARG A 20 9.14 -23.07 -0.58
CA ARG A 20 10.52 -22.78 -0.15
C ARG A 20 11.42 -23.94 -0.49
N ASP A 21 12.48 -23.70 -1.26
CA ASP A 21 13.45 -24.73 -1.60
C ASP A 21 14.08 -25.30 -0.31
N LYS A 22 14.08 -26.63 -0.22
CA LYS A 22 14.57 -27.37 0.95
C LYS A 22 16.08 -27.24 1.11
N SER A 23 16.81 -27.06 0.01
CA SER A 23 18.27 -26.99 -0.06
C SER A 23 18.81 -25.56 0.01
N ASP A 24 18.07 -24.60 -0.55
CA ASP A 24 18.36 -23.16 -0.44
C ASP A 24 17.14 -22.39 0.08
N PRO A 25 17.05 -22.13 1.40
CA PRO A 25 15.92 -21.42 1.98
C PRO A 25 15.69 -20.02 1.41
N ASN A 26 16.64 -19.39 0.70
CA ASN A 26 16.42 -18.08 0.08
C ASN A 26 15.68 -18.17 -1.26
N ASN A 27 15.68 -19.34 -1.90
CA ASN A 27 14.90 -19.61 -3.10
C ASN A 27 13.44 -19.89 -2.69
N VAL A 28 12.59 -18.87 -2.83
CA VAL A 28 11.18 -18.89 -2.45
C VAL A 28 10.30 -18.45 -3.60
N ILE A 29 9.13 -19.07 -3.72
CA ILE A 29 8.07 -18.68 -4.64
C ILE A 29 6.84 -18.34 -3.77
N PRO A 30 6.63 -17.05 -3.43
CA PRO A 30 5.50 -16.63 -2.61
C PRO A 30 4.21 -16.56 -3.42
N LEU A 31 3.05 -16.72 -2.78
CA LEU A 31 1.75 -16.73 -3.46
C LEU A 31 1.51 -15.49 -4.34
N LYS A 32 1.97 -14.31 -3.90
CA LYS A 32 1.86 -13.06 -4.66
C LYS A 32 2.56 -13.08 -6.03
N GLU A 33 3.47 -14.03 -6.27
CA GLU A 33 4.20 -14.22 -7.53
C GLU A 33 3.61 -15.35 -8.37
N MET A 34 2.55 -16.00 -7.88
CA MET A 34 1.85 -17.07 -8.60
C MET A 34 0.60 -16.51 -9.27
N GLN A 35 0.34 -16.95 -10.49
CA GLN A 35 -0.89 -16.60 -11.19
C GLN A 35 -2.01 -17.57 -10.75
N ASP A 36 -3.10 -17.03 -10.18
CA ASP A 36 -4.28 -17.82 -9.82
C ASP A 36 -4.99 -18.34 -11.08
N SER A 37 -5.18 -19.67 -11.17
CA SER A 37 -5.91 -20.32 -12.27
C SER A 37 -7.34 -20.70 -11.91
N GLY A 38 -7.79 -20.40 -10.69
CA GLY A 38 -9.11 -20.75 -10.15
C GLY A 38 -9.16 -22.12 -9.47
N ASP A 39 -8.39 -23.09 -9.94
CA ASP A 39 -8.27 -24.46 -9.38
C ASP A 39 -6.85 -24.77 -8.88
N GLY A 40 -6.02 -23.74 -8.76
CA GLY A 40 -4.61 -23.85 -8.44
C GLY A 40 -3.85 -22.61 -8.85
N TYR A 41 -2.57 -22.81 -9.13
CA TYR A 41 -1.61 -21.75 -9.37
C TYR A 41 -0.70 -22.09 -10.55
N LEU A 42 -0.45 -21.12 -11.41
CA LEU A 42 0.57 -21.19 -12.44
C LEU A 42 1.81 -20.45 -11.96
N ILE A 43 2.97 -21.11 -12.06
CA ILE A 43 4.28 -20.52 -11.80
C ILE A 43 5.19 -20.73 -13.01
N GLU A 44 6.13 -19.81 -13.22
CA GLU A 44 7.26 -20.02 -14.13
C GLU A 44 8.48 -20.44 -13.30
N TYR A 45 9.04 -21.62 -13.58
CA TYR A 45 10.24 -22.11 -12.90
C TYR A 45 11.16 -22.85 -13.86
N ASN A 46 12.42 -22.40 -13.96
CA ASN A 46 13.40 -22.89 -14.94
C ASN A 46 12.86 -22.85 -16.40
N ASP A 47 12.34 -21.69 -16.81
CA ASP A 47 11.78 -21.44 -18.15
C ASP A 47 10.60 -22.36 -18.52
N LYS A 48 9.86 -22.85 -17.52
CA LYS A 48 8.69 -23.72 -17.69
C LYS A 48 7.51 -23.26 -16.87
N ASP A 49 6.35 -23.32 -17.49
CA ASP A 49 5.06 -23.14 -16.86
C ASP A 49 4.66 -24.41 -16.10
N ILE A 50 4.42 -24.28 -14.81
CA ILE A 50 4.09 -25.38 -13.91
C ILE A 50 2.79 -25.06 -13.20
N HIS A 51 1.81 -25.96 -13.34
CA HIS A 51 0.54 -25.88 -12.63
C HIS A 51 0.66 -26.60 -11.29
N LEU A 52 0.29 -25.90 -10.23
CA LEU A 52 0.31 -26.36 -8.85
C LEU A 52 -1.12 -26.39 -8.31
N PRO A 53 -1.52 -27.45 -7.60
CA PRO A 53 -2.79 -27.47 -6.89
C PRO A 53 -2.85 -26.38 -5.80
N GLU A 54 -4.07 -26.08 -5.36
CA GLU A 54 -4.32 -25.24 -4.18
C GLU A 54 -3.68 -25.81 -2.88
N PHE A 55 -3.41 -24.93 -1.92
CA PHE A 55 -2.81 -25.29 -0.63
C PHE A 55 -3.70 -26.24 0.19
N VAL A 56 -5.03 -26.12 0.08
CA VAL A 56 -5.98 -27.09 0.64
C VAL A 56 -5.77 -28.51 0.12
N VAL A 57 -5.30 -28.67 -1.12
CA VAL A 57 -4.99 -29.98 -1.72
C VAL A 57 -3.56 -30.43 -1.36
N LEU A 58 -2.61 -29.49 -1.38
CA LEU A 58 -1.19 -29.80 -1.15
C LEU A 58 -0.87 -30.19 0.29
N ASP A 59 -1.42 -29.48 1.28
CA ASP A 59 -1.20 -29.79 2.69
C ASP A 59 -2.48 -29.51 3.52
N PRO A 60 -3.52 -30.35 3.37
CA PRO A 60 -4.78 -30.17 4.09
C PRO A 60 -4.58 -30.19 5.61
N SER A 61 -3.60 -30.95 6.11
CA SER A 61 -3.26 -31.01 7.53
C SER A 61 -2.68 -29.69 8.05
N GLY A 62 -1.81 -29.05 7.25
CA GLY A 62 -1.23 -27.74 7.55
C GLY A 62 -2.29 -26.65 7.52
N MET A 63 -3.17 -26.66 6.53
CA MET A 63 -4.31 -25.73 6.43
C MET A 63 -5.26 -25.88 7.63
N ALA A 64 -5.64 -27.12 7.96
CA ALA A 64 -6.51 -27.41 9.10
C ALA A 64 -5.91 -26.88 10.41
N LYS A 65 -4.61 -27.07 10.60
CA LYS A 65 -3.88 -26.54 11.77
C LYS A 65 -3.84 -25.01 11.78
N LYS A 66 -3.54 -24.36 10.65
CA LYS A 66 -3.43 -22.89 10.56
C LYS A 66 -4.75 -22.20 10.89
N TYR A 67 -5.85 -22.73 10.36
CA TYR A 67 -7.19 -22.16 10.53
C TYR A 67 -7.96 -22.75 11.71
N ASN A 68 -7.38 -23.71 12.44
CA ASN A 68 -8.00 -24.39 13.57
C ASN A 68 -9.36 -25.03 13.23
N VAL A 69 -9.40 -25.75 12.10
CA VAL A 69 -10.56 -26.48 11.60
C VAL A 69 -10.24 -27.97 11.40
N SER A 70 -11.24 -28.78 11.05
CA SER A 70 -11.00 -30.20 10.74
C SER A 70 -10.43 -30.38 9.34
N ILE A 71 -9.71 -31.47 9.08
CA ILE A 71 -9.25 -31.82 7.73
C ILE A 71 -10.44 -31.96 6.76
N MET A 72 -11.56 -32.55 7.21
CA MET A 72 -12.77 -32.67 6.39
C MET A 72 -13.35 -31.30 5.98
N GLU A 73 -13.18 -30.28 6.82
CA GLU A 73 -13.60 -28.90 6.50
C GLU A 73 -12.69 -28.27 5.45
N VAL A 74 -11.39 -28.58 5.50
CA VAL A 74 -10.43 -28.13 4.49
C VAL A 74 -10.71 -28.80 3.14
N GLU A 75 -10.92 -30.11 3.14
CA GLU A 75 -11.18 -30.88 1.92
C GLU A 75 -12.52 -30.54 1.24
N SER A 76 -13.44 -29.88 1.95
CA SER A 76 -14.74 -29.46 1.40
C SER A 76 -14.74 -28.04 0.81
N HIS A 77 -13.63 -27.31 0.91
CA HIS A 77 -13.51 -25.91 0.48
C HIS A 77 -12.23 -25.67 -0.33
N ASP A 78 -12.16 -24.50 -0.97
CA ASP A 78 -11.02 -24.03 -1.76
C ASP A 78 -10.10 -23.10 -0.94
N ASP A 79 -8.96 -22.72 -1.51
CA ASP A 79 -8.07 -21.74 -0.88
C ASP A 79 -8.78 -20.39 -0.64
N PHE A 80 -9.67 -19.98 -1.55
CA PHE A 80 -10.38 -18.71 -1.44
C PHE A 80 -11.20 -18.62 -0.15
N HIS A 81 -11.88 -19.71 0.24
CA HIS A 81 -12.67 -19.79 1.46
C HIS A 81 -11.84 -19.45 2.71
N PHE A 82 -10.62 -19.98 2.81
CA PHE A 82 -9.77 -19.82 3.98
C PHE A 82 -8.90 -18.55 3.94
N MET A 83 -8.47 -18.15 2.75
CA MET A 83 -7.49 -17.07 2.58
C MET A 83 -8.12 -15.69 2.49
N VAL A 84 -9.42 -15.62 2.17
CA VAL A 84 -10.16 -14.37 2.04
C VAL A 84 -11.22 -14.27 3.15
N ASP A 85 -11.34 -13.10 3.78
CA ASP A 85 -12.45 -12.82 4.70
C ASP A 85 -13.77 -12.86 3.93
N GLN A 86 -14.50 -13.96 4.10
CA GLN A 86 -15.75 -14.21 3.39
C GLN A 86 -16.84 -13.18 3.74
N GLN A 87 -16.85 -12.65 4.97
CA GLN A 87 -17.85 -11.68 5.38
C GLN A 87 -17.58 -10.30 4.75
N ALA A 88 -16.31 -9.89 4.74
CA ALA A 88 -15.89 -8.66 4.07
C ALA A 88 -16.13 -8.75 2.55
N PHE A 89 -15.77 -9.88 1.93
CA PHE A 89 -16.03 -10.16 0.52
C PHE A 89 -17.54 -10.06 0.20
N HIS A 90 -18.40 -10.78 0.92
CA HIS A 90 -19.84 -10.74 0.68
C HIS A 90 -20.44 -9.34 0.87
N SER A 91 -20.03 -8.64 1.92
CA SER A 91 -20.49 -7.26 2.17
C SER A 91 -20.11 -6.34 1.02
N ARG A 92 -18.87 -6.46 0.51
CA ARG A 92 -18.40 -5.66 -0.62
C ARG A 92 -19.10 -6.00 -1.92
N MET A 93 -19.41 -7.28 -2.16
CA MET A 93 -20.20 -7.74 -3.31
C MET A 93 -21.65 -7.25 -3.27
N GLN A 94 -22.21 -7.02 -2.08
CA GLN A 94 -23.53 -6.38 -1.90
C GLN A 94 -23.49 -4.85 -2.06
N GLY A 95 -22.32 -4.27 -2.38
CA GLY A 95 -22.16 -2.85 -2.66
C GLY A 95 -21.74 -1.99 -1.47
N LYS A 96 -21.43 -2.59 -0.30
CA LYS A 96 -20.87 -1.85 0.82
C LYS A 96 -19.40 -1.51 0.53
N LEU A 97 -19.09 -0.23 0.40
CA LEU A 97 -17.72 0.25 0.17
C LEU A 97 -16.89 0.13 1.47
N PRO A 98 -15.58 -0.15 1.38
CA PRO A 98 -14.69 -0.10 2.52
C PRO A 98 -14.59 1.32 3.09
N THR A 99 -14.21 1.43 4.35
CA THR A 99 -13.99 2.73 5.00
C THR A 99 -12.59 2.85 5.56
N ILE A 100 -12.13 4.09 5.75
CA ILE A 100 -10.88 4.40 6.44
C ILE A 100 -11.10 5.53 7.44
N ASP A 101 -10.61 5.37 8.66
CA ASP A 101 -10.59 6.42 9.66
C ASP A 101 -9.27 7.19 9.64
N ILE A 102 -9.35 8.52 9.60
CA ILE A 102 -8.21 9.44 9.60
C ILE A 102 -8.44 10.51 10.67
N GLU A 103 -7.64 10.48 11.75
CA GLU A 103 -7.80 11.34 12.94
C GLU A 103 -9.26 11.46 13.44
N GLY A 104 -9.97 10.32 13.48
CA GLY A 104 -11.35 10.24 13.97
C GLY A 104 -12.43 10.67 12.96
N HIS A 105 -12.06 10.93 11.70
CA HIS A 105 -13.00 11.14 10.61
C HIS A 105 -13.05 9.93 9.67
N THR A 106 -14.25 9.38 9.46
CA THR A 106 -14.46 8.23 8.57
C THR A 106 -14.69 8.66 7.13
N PHE A 107 -13.86 8.15 6.23
CA PHE A 107 -14.04 8.23 4.80
C PHE A 107 -14.50 6.90 4.23
N THR A 108 -15.28 6.97 3.16
CA THR A 108 -15.56 5.85 2.28
C THR A 108 -14.50 5.79 1.19
N VAL A 109 -13.95 4.60 0.95
CA VAL A 109 -13.06 4.34 -0.18
C VAL A 109 -13.93 4.18 -1.43
N ASP A 110 -13.90 5.15 -2.33
CA ASP A 110 -14.71 5.15 -3.54
C ASP A 110 -13.80 5.16 -4.77
N ILE A 111 -13.39 3.97 -5.20
CA ILE A 111 -12.50 3.78 -6.36
C ILE A 111 -13.12 4.34 -7.63
N ARG A 112 -14.44 4.18 -7.81
CA ARG A 112 -15.16 4.68 -8.98
C ARG A 112 -15.15 6.21 -9.06
N MET A 113 -15.22 6.89 -7.92
CA MET A 113 -15.11 8.35 -7.83
C MET A 113 -13.66 8.83 -7.68
N ASN A 114 -12.70 7.91 -7.73
CA ASN A 114 -11.27 8.15 -7.53
C ASN A 114 -10.93 8.96 -6.28
N MET A 115 -11.56 8.64 -5.14
CA MET A 115 -11.34 9.40 -3.91
C MET A 115 -11.68 8.67 -2.61
N LEU A 116 -11.12 9.18 -1.50
CA LEU A 116 -11.66 9.02 -0.16
C LEU A 116 -12.72 10.09 0.06
N ARG A 117 -13.99 9.68 0.04
CA ARG A 117 -15.14 10.59 0.19
C ARG A 117 -15.64 10.55 1.63
N SER A 118 -15.89 11.70 2.24
CA SER A 118 -16.48 11.72 3.59
C SER A 118 -17.79 10.92 3.62
N ALA A 119 -17.95 10.09 4.65
CA ALA A 119 -19.18 9.31 4.83
C ALA A 119 -20.36 10.18 5.34
N THR A 120 -20.06 11.34 5.93
CA THR A 120 -21.04 12.16 6.66
C THR A 120 -21.06 13.64 6.23
N ASP A 121 -19.98 14.15 5.65
CA ASP A 121 -19.87 15.54 5.20
C ASP A 121 -19.78 15.63 3.68
N PHE A 122 -20.94 15.78 3.03
CA PHE A 122 -21.03 15.91 1.57
C PHE A 122 -20.51 17.25 1.03
N ALA A 123 -20.19 18.22 1.89
CA ALA A 123 -19.53 19.46 1.49
C ALA A 123 -18.00 19.33 1.49
N SER A 124 -17.46 18.30 2.14
CA SER A 124 -16.03 17.97 2.09
C SER A 124 -15.64 17.62 0.66
N LYS A 125 -14.47 18.13 0.23
CA LYS A 125 -13.86 17.76 -1.05
C LYS A 125 -13.29 16.35 -1.04
N GLY A 126 -13.17 15.72 0.13
CA GLY A 126 -12.50 14.43 0.29
C GLY A 126 -11.01 14.51 -0.05
N ILE A 127 -10.43 13.34 -0.35
CA ILE A 127 -9.05 13.21 -0.82
C ILE A 127 -9.09 12.49 -2.15
N ASN A 128 -8.84 13.19 -3.25
CA ASN A 128 -8.75 12.60 -4.58
C ASN A 128 -7.43 11.81 -4.70
N PHE A 129 -7.47 10.61 -5.26
CA PHE A 129 -6.26 9.79 -5.40
C PHE A 129 -5.28 10.34 -6.43
N ASP A 130 -5.74 10.99 -7.50
CA ASP A 130 -4.86 11.64 -8.50
C ASP A 130 -4.06 12.79 -7.87
N ASP A 131 -4.66 13.52 -6.93
CA ASP A 131 -4.01 14.63 -6.24
C ASP A 131 -2.88 14.16 -5.30
N ILE A 132 -2.88 12.88 -4.93
CA ILE A 132 -1.92 12.28 -4.00
C ILE A 132 -1.07 11.16 -4.61
N ASP A 133 -1.20 10.88 -5.91
CA ASP A 133 -0.51 9.77 -6.59
C ASP A 133 1.02 9.85 -6.39
N HIS A 134 1.59 11.06 -6.50
CA HIS A 134 3.03 11.30 -6.30
C HIS A 134 3.49 11.19 -4.84
N TYR A 135 2.58 10.98 -3.89
CA TYR A 135 2.91 10.69 -2.49
C TYR A 135 2.94 9.20 -2.16
N TYR A 136 2.71 8.33 -3.15
CA TYR A 136 2.90 6.90 -2.97
C TYR A 136 4.38 6.56 -2.74
N SER A 137 4.65 5.74 -1.74
CA SER A 137 5.96 5.19 -1.45
C SER A 137 5.96 3.70 -1.74
N GLU A 138 6.69 3.28 -2.77
CA GLU A 138 6.91 1.86 -3.09
C GLU A 138 7.53 1.10 -1.91
N GLU A 139 8.46 1.73 -1.18
CA GLU A 139 9.11 1.11 -0.01
C GLU A 139 8.11 0.80 1.13
N LYS A 140 7.11 1.66 1.32
CA LYS A 140 6.08 1.51 2.37
C LYS A 140 4.83 0.81 1.88
N ASP A 141 4.67 0.68 0.56
CA ASP A 141 3.42 0.28 -0.08
C ASP A 141 2.21 1.09 0.43
N ALA A 142 2.39 2.41 0.51
CA ALA A 142 1.42 3.31 1.13
C ALA A 142 1.54 4.75 0.60
N TYR A 143 0.44 5.48 0.68
CA TYR A 143 0.42 6.93 0.57
C TYR A 143 0.93 7.58 1.85
N LEU A 144 1.81 8.58 1.73
CA LEU A 144 2.33 9.36 2.86
C LEU A 144 2.02 10.85 2.63
N ILE A 145 0.84 11.29 3.06
CA ILE A 145 0.32 12.62 2.67
C ILE A 145 0.28 13.63 3.84
N PRO A 146 0.45 14.93 3.54
CA PRO A 146 -0.01 16.02 4.39
C PRO A 146 -1.54 16.03 4.52
N TYR A 147 -2.03 16.12 5.74
CA TYR A 147 -3.46 16.14 6.04
C TYR A 147 -3.82 17.27 7.00
N ASP A 148 -4.90 17.98 6.69
CA ASP A 148 -5.50 19.02 7.53
C ASP A 148 -6.56 18.37 8.44
N PRO A 149 -6.27 18.15 9.73
CA PRO A 149 -7.19 17.45 10.63
C PRO A 149 -8.40 18.29 11.04
N ILE A 150 -8.43 19.59 10.72
CA ILE A 150 -9.56 20.47 11.03
C ILE A 150 -10.57 20.44 9.89
N LYS A 151 -10.07 20.49 8.65
CA LYS A 151 -10.90 20.49 7.43
C LYS A 151 -11.18 19.10 6.88
N HIS A 152 -10.46 18.10 7.36
CA HIS A 152 -10.52 16.72 6.89
C HIS A 152 -10.22 16.59 5.39
N GLU A 153 -9.18 17.28 4.93
CA GLU A 153 -8.77 17.31 3.53
C GLU A 153 -7.26 17.16 3.39
N PHE A 154 -6.83 16.64 2.23
CA PHE A 154 -5.45 16.71 1.79
C PHE A 154 -5.07 18.16 1.50
N ARG A 155 -3.84 18.55 1.83
CA ARG A 155 -3.33 19.89 1.55
C ARG A 155 -1.87 19.88 1.10
N GLU A 156 -1.67 20.15 -0.19
CA GLU A 156 -0.35 20.26 -0.81
C GLU A 156 0.56 21.24 -0.04
N LEU A 157 1.83 20.85 0.14
CA LEU A 157 2.85 21.71 0.74
C LEU A 157 3.49 22.63 -0.30
N ASP A 158 3.93 23.82 0.12
CA ASP A 158 4.78 24.67 -0.72
C ASP A 158 6.23 24.16 -0.70
N TYR A 159 6.50 23.10 -1.45
CA TYR A 159 7.82 22.48 -1.53
C TYR A 159 8.93 23.44 -1.97
N ALA A 160 8.61 24.48 -2.73
CA ALA A 160 9.59 25.45 -3.20
C ALA A 160 10.12 26.36 -2.08
N ASN A 161 9.29 26.67 -1.08
CA ASN A 161 9.61 27.67 -0.06
C ASN A 161 9.55 27.15 1.37
N ILE A 162 9.08 25.92 1.62
CA ILE A 162 8.94 25.38 2.97
C ILE A 162 10.29 25.40 3.71
N SER A 163 10.30 26.03 4.89
CA SER A 163 11.49 26.20 5.73
C SER A 163 11.33 25.59 7.13
N SER A 164 10.17 25.04 7.45
CA SER A 164 9.89 24.38 8.73
C SER A 164 8.74 23.40 8.58
N ILE A 165 8.70 22.41 9.46
CA ILE A 165 7.59 21.46 9.58
C ILE A 165 6.28 22.25 9.80
N PRO A 166 5.21 21.95 9.05
CA PRO A 166 3.92 22.61 9.23
C PRO A 166 3.34 22.25 10.60
N LYS A 167 2.75 23.23 11.29
CA LYS A 167 2.18 23.04 12.64
C LYS A 167 0.68 22.74 12.63
N ASP A 168 0.02 23.08 11.54
CA ASP A 168 -1.41 22.94 11.30
C ASP A 168 -1.75 21.72 10.44
N LEU A 169 -0.72 21.03 9.92
CA LEU A 169 -0.85 19.77 9.21
C LEU A 169 -0.16 18.64 9.95
N ILE A 170 -0.68 17.45 9.74
CA ILE A 170 -0.03 16.21 10.15
C ILE A 170 0.37 15.40 8.92
N ALA A 171 1.32 14.49 9.07
CA ALA A 171 1.59 13.47 8.07
C ALA A 171 0.83 12.20 8.44
N ILE A 172 0.16 11.60 7.47
CA ILE A 172 -0.56 10.34 7.63
C ILE A 172 -0.09 9.32 6.60
N GLU A 173 -0.19 8.04 6.97
CA GLU A 173 0.13 6.88 6.16
C GLU A 173 -1.11 6.00 6.01
N PHE A 174 -1.47 5.63 4.77
CA PHE A 174 -2.50 4.64 4.51
C PHE A 174 -2.24 3.87 3.21
N PRO A 175 -2.82 2.65 3.06
CA PRO A 175 -2.54 1.79 1.90
C PRO A 175 -2.90 2.39 0.54
N PHE A 176 -2.28 1.87 -0.52
CA PHE A 176 -2.66 2.17 -1.90
C PHE A 176 -4.06 1.62 -2.25
N GLN A 177 -4.65 2.13 -3.34
CA GLN A 177 -6.03 1.83 -3.76
C GLN A 177 -6.31 0.34 -3.96
N THR A 178 -5.35 -0.40 -4.55
CA THR A 178 -5.46 -1.86 -4.74
C THR A 178 -5.67 -2.60 -3.43
N LYS A 179 -5.11 -2.10 -2.33
CA LYS A 179 -5.27 -2.68 -1.00
C LYS A 179 -6.50 -2.14 -0.27
N LEU A 180 -6.85 -0.88 -0.46
CA LEU A 180 -8.02 -0.26 0.15
C LEU A 180 -9.35 -0.85 -0.35
N ASP A 181 -9.47 -1.11 -1.66
CA ASP A 181 -10.63 -1.78 -2.25
C ASP A 181 -10.22 -2.58 -3.49
N PRO A 182 -9.62 -3.79 -3.31
CA PRO A 182 -9.16 -4.61 -4.43
C PRO A 182 -10.30 -4.99 -5.39
N ILE A 183 -11.51 -5.18 -4.88
CA ILE A 183 -12.68 -5.51 -5.70
C ILE A 183 -13.12 -4.29 -6.53
N GLY A 184 -13.09 -3.09 -5.93
CA GLY A 184 -13.33 -1.84 -6.65
C GLY A 184 -12.29 -1.58 -7.72
N TRP A 185 -11.02 -1.79 -7.40
CA TRP A 185 -9.89 -1.68 -8.31
C TRP A 185 -10.02 -2.64 -9.50
N ASN A 186 -10.24 -3.93 -9.23
CA ASN A 186 -10.42 -4.94 -10.28
C ASN A 186 -11.58 -4.59 -11.20
N ARG A 187 -12.69 -4.11 -10.63
CA ARG A 187 -13.86 -3.70 -11.41
C ARG A 187 -13.57 -2.52 -12.34
N GLU A 188 -12.91 -1.49 -11.85
CA GLU A 188 -12.57 -0.30 -12.65
C GLU A 188 -11.53 -0.64 -13.73
N GLY A 189 -10.60 -1.54 -13.43
CA GLY A 189 -9.60 -2.05 -14.38
C GLY A 189 -10.12 -3.06 -15.39
N GLY A 190 -11.36 -3.57 -15.25
CA GLY A 190 -11.94 -4.59 -16.12
C GLY A 190 -11.40 -6.01 -15.89
N TRP A 191 -10.85 -6.27 -14.71
CA TRP A 191 -10.30 -7.57 -14.30
C TRP A 191 -11.35 -8.45 -13.61
N ASP A 192 -11.05 -9.73 -13.42
CA ASP A 192 -11.88 -10.60 -12.59
C ASP A 192 -11.93 -10.07 -11.16
N LEU A 193 -13.12 -10.03 -10.55
CA LEU A 193 -13.32 -9.42 -9.24
C LEU A 193 -12.57 -10.13 -8.11
N LYS A 194 -12.23 -11.41 -8.29
CA LYS A 194 -11.48 -12.23 -7.33
C LYS A 194 -9.98 -12.21 -7.55
N SER A 195 -9.50 -11.57 -8.62
CA SER A 195 -8.06 -11.45 -8.90
C SER A 195 -7.33 -10.90 -7.67
N ASP A 196 -6.19 -11.50 -7.35
CA ASP A 196 -5.29 -11.13 -6.25
C ASP A 196 -5.86 -11.22 -4.81
N LEU A 197 -7.15 -11.53 -4.63
CA LEU A 197 -7.77 -11.53 -3.31
C LEU A 197 -7.19 -12.57 -2.36
N LYS A 198 -6.72 -13.72 -2.87
CA LYS A 198 -6.12 -14.77 -2.02
C LYS A 198 -4.85 -14.30 -1.30
N TRP A 199 -4.09 -13.34 -1.87
CA TRP A 199 -2.88 -12.80 -1.24
C TRP A 199 -3.05 -11.38 -0.68
N LEU A 200 -3.86 -10.52 -1.31
CA LEU A 200 -4.19 -9.19 -0.79
C LEU A 200 -5.15 -9.23 0.41
N GLY A 201 -6.10 -10.17 0.37
CA GLY A 201 -7.26 -10.20 1.24
C GLY A 201 -8.32 -9.16 0.87
N VAL A 202 -9.39 -9.11 1.67
CA VAL A 202 -10.45 -8.10 1.57
C VAL A 202 -10.70 -7.58 2.98
N GLN A 203 -10.77 -6.26 3.14
CA GLN A 203 -11.00 -5.61 4.43
C GLN A 203 -12.14 -4.60 4.29
N SER A 204 -13.02 -4.57 5.28
CA SER A 204 -14.14 -3.61 5.30
C SER A 204 -13.77 -2.25 5.89
N HIS A 205 -12.68 -2.19 6.66
CA HIS A 205 -12.29 -1.02 7.42
C HIS A 205 -10.78 -0.92 7.60
N PHE A 206 -10.25 0.29 7.56
CA PHE A 206 -8.85 0.65 7.75
C PHE A 206 -8.70 1.80 8.74
N GLU A 207 -7.53 1.91 9.33
CA GLU A 207 -7.13 3.08 10.13
C GLU A 207 -5.85 3.66 9.53
N ALA A 208 -5.86 4.96 9.22
CA ALA A 208 -4.65 5.67 8.81
C ALA A 208 -3.74 5.87 10.01
N LYS A 209 -2.43 5.73 9.80
CA LYS A 209 -1.43 5.97 10.85
C LYS A 209 -0.94 7.39 10.78
N LYS A 210 -0.92 8.07 11.92
CA LYS A 210 -0.15 9.31 12.05
C LYS A 210 1.34 8.99 12.07
N ILE A 211 2.10 9.65 11.20
CA ILE A 211 3.56 9.50 11.13
C ILE A 211 4.25 10.82 11.48
N LEU A 212 5.51 10.69 11.91
CA LEU A 212 6.37 11.83 12.16
C LEU A 212 6.87 12.41 10.84
N TRP A 213 6.83 13.74 10.71
CA TRP A 213 7.38 14.44 9.54
C TRP A 213 8.86 14.11 9.32
N GLU A 214 9.59 13.79 10.39
CA GLU A 214 10.99 13.39 10.36
C GLU A 214 11.23 12.07 9.62
N LYS A 215 10.18 11.28 9.38
CA LYS A 215 10.22 10.02 8.62
C LYS A 215 9.78 10.20 7.17
N THR A 216 9.54 11.43 6.71
CA THR A 216 9.18 11.74 5.34
C THR A 216 10.27 12.54 4.64
N PHE A 217 10.23 12.61 3.32
CA PHE A 217 11.18 13.37 2.50
C PHE A 217 11.14 14.89 2.74
N ILE A 218 10.17 15.39 3.51
CA ILE A 218 10.01 16.84 3.74
C ILE A 218 11.21 17.44 4.48
N VAL A 219 11.91 16.65 5.30
CA VAL A 219 13.07 17.14 6.06
C VAL A 219 14.20 17.55 5.11
N ASP A 220 14.43 16.75 4.08
CA ASP A 220 15.45 17.03 3.08
C ASP A 220 15.08 18.28 2.27
N VAL A 221 13.81 18.42 1.87
CA VAL A 221 13.32 19.63 1.19
C VAL A 221 13.52 20.88 2.05
N ILE A 222 13.16 20.83 3.33
CA ILE A 222 13.35 21.95 4.26
C ILE A 222 14.83 22.32 4.37
N LYS A 223 15.71 21.32 4.46
CA LYS A 223 17.16 21.53 4.55
C LYS A 223 17.70 22.21 3.29
N GLU A 224 17.35 21.69 2.11
CA GLU A 224 17.75 22.29 0.83
C GLU A 224 17.28 23.72 0.67
N ASN A 225 16.02 24.01 1.05
CA ASN A 225 15.46 25.36 0.95
C ASN A 225 16.19 26.34 1.88
N LYS A 226 16.53 25.92 3.10
CA LYS A 226 17.36 26.74 4.02
C LYS A 226 18.74 27.03 3.43
N GLU A 227 19.38 26.03 2.84
CA GLU A 227 20.69 26.22 2.20
C GLU A 227 20.62 27.17 0.99
N LYS A 228 19.58 27.04 0.15
CA LYS A 228 19.32 27.96 -0.98
C LYS A 228 19.09 29.39 -0.52
N GLN A 229 18.31 29.57 0.56
CA GLN A 229 18.07 30.88 1.16
C GLN A 229 19.36 31.49 1.73
N GLN A 230 20.18 30.70 2.43
CA GLN A 230 21.44 31.16 3.00
C GLN A 230 22.44 31.58 1.91
N LYS A 231 22.63 30.77 0.86
CA LYS A 231 23.47 31.11 -0.30
C LYS A 231 23.01 32.39 -0.98
N SER A 232 21.69 32.59 -1.11
CA SER A 232 21.11 33.80 -1.70
C SER A 232 21.40 35.04 -0.86
N GLN A 233 21.28 34.94 0.47
CA GLN A 233 21.60 36.02 1.40
C GLN A 233 23.09 36.36 1.41
N ASP A 234 23.98 35.35 1.35
CA ASP A 234 25.43 35.56 1.32
C ASP A 234 25.87 36.23 0.02
N ASN A 235 25.31 35.83 -1.12
CA ASN A 235 25.53 36.48 -2.41
C ASN A 235 25.05 37.95 -2.42
N GLN A 236 23.90 38.24 -1.80
CA GLN A 236 23.41 39.62 -1.66
C GLN A 236 24.33 40.47 -0.75
N LYS A 237 24.82 39.91 0.36
CA LYS A 237 25.78 40.60 1.25
C LYS A 237 27.11 40.87 0.54
N ALA A 238 27.66 39.90 -0.18
CA ALA A 238 28.90 40.06 -0.96
C ALA A 238 28.76 41.14 -2.04
N ASN A 239 27.64 41.15 -2.78
CA ASN A 239 27.37 42.19 -3.78
C ASN A 239 27.26 43.58 -3.15
N ASN A 240 26.59 43.72 -2.00
CA ASN A 240 26.46 45.00 -1.31
C ASN A 240 27.78 45.51 -0.72
N GLN A 241 28.67 44.63 -0.26
CA GLN A 241 30.02 45.00 0.17
C GLN A 241 30.89 45.47 -1.01
N SER A 242 30.79 44.83 -2.19
CA SER A 242 31.51 45.25 -3.40
C SER A 242 31.06 46.63 -3.93
N LYS A 243 29.78 46.99 -3.75
CA LYS A 243 29.24 48.30 -4.15
C LYS A 243 29.71 49.43 -3.22
N LYS A 244 29.85 49.16 -1.92
CA LYS A 244 30.36 50.14 -0.94
C LYS A 244 31.86 50.45 -1.13
N SER A 245 32.67 49.51 -1.63
CA SER A 245 34.10 49.74 -1.87
C SER A 245 34.38 50.57 -3.13
N LYS A 246 33.49 50.57 -4.14
CA LYS A 246 33.63 51.38 -5.37
C LYS A 246 33.22 52.86 -5.23
N GLY A 247 32.51 53.23 -4.16
CA GLY A 247 32.05 54.60 -3.91
C GLY A 247 33.05 55.52 -3.19
N ARG A 248 34.24 55.02 -2.83
CA ARG A 248 35.28 55.80 -2.14
C ARG A 248 36.45 56.06 -3.09
N LYS A 249 36.30 57.05 -3.96
CA LYS A 249 37.44 57.73 -4.61
C LYS A 249 37.32 59.22 -4.28
N PHE A 250 38.36 59.71 -3.62
CA PHE A 250 38.59 61.11 -3.28
C PHE A 250 38.77 61.96 -4.54
#